data_AF-A0A6B8V8W0-F1
#
_entry.id   AF-A0A6B8V8W0-F1
#
_cell.length_a   1.000
_cell.length_b   1.000
_cell.length_c   1.000
_cell.angle_alpha   90.00
_cell.angle_beta   90.00
_cell.angle_gamma   90.00
#
_symmetry.space_group_name_H-M   'P 1'
#
loop_
_entity.id
_entity.type
_entity.pdbx_description
1 polymer ?
#
loop_
_entity_poly.entity_id
_entity_poly.type
_entity_poly.pdbx_seq_one_letter_code
_entity_poly.pdbx_strand_id
1 'polypeptide(L)'
;MTKLGKITKSLTVALAALASVVAAPTAVAQDRCPAVVVLAARGSGQNGGYEWQPTRYGASHWVSNGREGSTIRTFLNYAENVHQRDTGTSLFTNVQVVGIDERAYPANFPEQDFRQPTNVSEALGEFTDRVMPRAKAFLNSITVGRVGAEATVRAHDAATGCNSKYLLVGFSQGATVITDLEKKLAGEGRLAGALYMGSPYTSAADPHRVGSGLSGDGVLAKTPGNGSRIRSNDRRIEYCVQGDVWCDFNAVKVAKGEVENPWGHNQYFIGNTPFPGDRDFVAREFAGLIHSAG
;
A
#
# COMPACT_ATOMS: atom_id res chain seq x y z
N MET A 1 30.13 48.36 -70.53
CA MET A 1 29.97 46.89 -70.46
C MET A 1 30.35 46.45 -69.05
N THR A 2 29.35 46.06 -68.24
CA THR A 2 29.30 44.87 -67.33
C THR A 2 30.64 44.34 -66.76
N LYS A 3 30.89 44.14 -65.44
CA LYS A 3 30.16 43.44 -64.33
C LYS A 3 30.82 43.85 -62.98
N LEU A 4 30.07 44.16 -61.91
CA LEU A 4 29.53 43.27 -60.86
C LEU A 4 30.58 42.57 -59.96
N GLY A 5 30.68 42.95 -58.68
CA GLY A 5 31.58 42.33 -57.70
C GLY A 5 31.28 42.62 -56.22
N LYS A 6 30.17 42.04 -55.73
CA LYS A 6 29.90 41.56 -54.35
C LYS A 6 30.12 42.52 -53.15
N ILE A 7 29.03 43.13 -52.69
CA ILE A 7 28.87 43.55 -51.28
C ILE A 7 28.08 42.45 -50.57
N THR A 8 28.74 41.67 -49.73
CA THR A 8 28.13 40.71 -48.81
C THR A 8 27.44 41.47 -47.67
N LYS A 9 26.11 41.52 -47.69
CA LYS A 9 25.32 41.94 -46.52
C LYS A 9 25.31 40.80 -45.51
N SER A 10 25.96 41.01 -44.37
CA SER A 10 25.84 40.15 -43.20
C SER A 10 24.39 40.18 -42.71
N LEU A 11 23.69 39.05 -42.80
CA LEU A 11 22.37 38.86 -42.24
C LEU A 11 22.54 38.44 -40.77
N THR A 12 22.42 39.39 -39.85
CA THR A 12 22.35 39.10 -38.42
C THR A 12 20.98 38.48 -38.13
N VAL A 13 20.91 37.16 -38.04
CA VAL A 13 19.72 36.46 -37.57
C VAL A 13 19.67 36.64 -36.04
N ALA A 14 18.80 37.55 -35.58
CA ALA A 14 18.45 37.62 -34.16
C ALA A 14 17.56 36.41 -33.83
N LEU A 15 18.14 35.38 -33.19
CA LEU A 15 17.36 34.34 -32.53
C LEU A 15 16.67 34.98 -31.32
N ALA A 16 15.39 35.30 -31.46
CA ALA A 16 14.52 35.57 -30.32
C ALA A 16 14.31 34.24 -29.58
N ALA A 17 15.03 34.04 -28.48
CA ALA A 17 14.76 32.94 -27.56
C ALA A 17 13.41 33.21 -26.88
N LEU A 18 12.34 32.60 -27.40
CA LEU A 18 11.07 32.49 -26.70
C LEU A 18 11.29 31.58 -25.49
N ALA A 19 11.62 32.18 -24.34
CA ALA A 19 11.55 31.51 -23.07
C ALA A 19 10.07 31.20 -22.81
N SER A 20 9.65 29.99 -23.15
CA SER A 20 8.36 29.45 -22.73
C SER A 20 8.40 29.35 -21.20
N VAL A 21 7.85 30.36 -20.52
CA VAL A 21 7.59 30.28 -19.09
C VAL A 21 6.48 29.26 -18.94
N VAL A 22 6.85 27.97 -18.79
CA VAL A 22 5.92 26.94 -18.37
C VAL A 22 5.54 27.33 -16.94
N ALA A 23 4.39 27.99 -16.80
CA ALA A 23 3.82 28.22 -15.48
C ALA A 23 3.68 26.84 -14.81
N ALA A 24 4.42 26.64 -13.72
CA ALA A 24 4.15 25.51 -12.85
C ALA A 24 2.66 25.57 -12.47
N PRO A 25 1.92 24.45 -12.50
CA PRO A 25 0.52 24.46 -12.10
C PRO A 25 0.43 25.10 -10.72
N THR A 26 -0.26 26.23 -10.63
CA THR A 26 -0.57 26.88 -9.36
C THR A 26 -1.37 25.87 -8.54
N ALA A 27 -0.84 25.49 -7.38
CA ALA A 27 -1.55 24.65 -6.43
C ALA A 27 -2.90 25.33 -6.13
N VAL A 28 -3.98 24.71 -6.59
CA VAL A 28 -5.33 25.13 -6.20
C VAL A 28 -5.54 24.47 -4.85
N ALA A 29 -5.33 25.24 -3.78
CA ALA A 29 -5.63 24.77 -2.44
C ALA A 29 -7.05 24.19 -2.43
N GLN A 30 -7.21 22.97 -1.92
CA GLN A 30 -8.54 22.37 -1.88
C GLN A 30 -9.44 23.22 -0.98
N ASP A 31 -10.67 23.49 -1.43
CA ASP A 31 -11.68 24.22 -0.64
C ASP A 31 -12.01 23.51 0.69
N ARG A 32 -11.69 22.22 0.78
CA ARG A 32 -11.81 21.41 1.98
C ARG A 32 -10.67 20.41 2.10
N CYS A 33 -10.07 20.33 3.27
CA CYS A 33 -9.07 19.32 3.60
C CYS A 33 -9.70 18.12 4.33
N PRO A 34 -9.30 16.88 4.00
CA PRO A 34 -9.71 15.71 4.77
C PRO A 34 -9.02 15.74 6.14
N ALA A 35 -9.68 15.25 7.19
CA ALA A 35 -8.99 15.03 8.46
C ALA A 35 -7.94 13.93 8.33
N VAL A 36 -8.30 12.86 7.61
CA VAL A 36 -7.45 11.69 7.38
C VAL A 36 -7.29 11.42 5.89
N VAL A 37 -6.05 11.20 5.46
CA VAL A 37 -5.71 10.62 4.16
C VAL A 37 -5.32 9.16 4.38
N VAL A 38 -6.07 8.24 3.78
CA VAL A 38 -5.67 6.84 3.66
C VAL A 38 -4.66 6.74 2.51
N LEU A 39 -3.39 6.45 2.83
CA LEU A 39 -2.37 6.15 1.83
C LEU A 39 -2.34 4.65 1.58
N ALA A 40 -2.73 4.24 0.38
CA ALA A 40 -2.87 2.84 0.00
C ALA A 40 -1.68 2.33 -0.81
N ALA A 41 -1.01 1.29 -0.31
CA ALA A 41 0.06 0.58 -1.01
C ALA A 41 -0.41 -0.82 -1.41
N ARG A 42 -0.69 -1.00 -2.70
CA ARG A 42 -1.24 -2.23 -3.28
C ARG A 42 -0.30 -3.44 -3.20
N GLY A 43 -0.86 -4.63 -3.32
CA GLY A 43 -0.08 -5.87 -3.45
C GLY A 43 0.61 -5.98 -4.80
N SER A 44 1.61 -6.86 -4.89
CA SER A 44 2.29 -7.11 -6.14
C SER A 44 1.34 -7.70 -7.18
N GLY A 45 1.46 -7.26 -8.44
CA GLY A 45 0.60 -7.72 -9.53
C GLY A 45 -0.78 -7.04 -9.60
N GLN A 46 -1.16 -6.22 -8.61
CA GLN A 46 -2.42 -5.43 -8.65
C GLN A 46 -2.26 -4.19 -9.54
N ASN A 47 -1.91 -4.41 -10.81
CA ASN A 47 -1.55 -3.39 -11.78
C ASN A 47 -2.52 -3.38 -12.96
N GLY A 48 -3.11 -2.22 -13.25
CA GLY A 48 -3.91 -1.97 -14.45
C GLY A 48 -5.28 -2.67 -14.46
N GLY A 49 -6.03 -2.48 -15.55
CA GLY A 49 -7.33 -3.13 -15.75
C GLY A 49 -8.33 -2.89 -14.61
N TYR A 50 -8.97 -3.96 -14.14
CA TYR A 50 -9.98 -3.91 -13.08
C TYR A 50 -9.39 -3.63 -11.68
N GLU A 51 -8.08 -3.76 -11.52
CA GLU A 51 -7.37 -3.45 -10.27
C GLU A 51 -7.30 -1.94 -10.03
N TRP A 52 -7.31 -1.14 -11.10
CA TRP A 52 -7.21 0.32 -11.03
C TRP A 52 -8.53 1.00 -11.34
N GLN A 53 -9.26 1.39 -10.30
CA GLN A 53 -10.60 1.96 -10.42
C GLN A 53 -10.76 3.12 -9.44
N PRO A 54 -10.85 4.38 -9.92
CA PRO A 54 -11.22 5.52 -9.09
C PRO A 54 -12.50 5.20 -8.33
N THR A 55 -12.46 5.34 -7.00
CA THR A 55 -13.54 4.90 -6.13
C THR A 55 -13.90 6.01 -5.15
N ARG A 56 -15.21 6.30 -5.02
CA ARG A 56 -15.73 7.11 -3.92
C ARG A 56 -16.18 6.15 -2.82
N TYR A 57 -15.59 6.29 -1.64
CA TYR A 57 -15.90 5.46 -0.48
C TYR A 57 -16.96 6.16 0.38
N GLY A 58 -18.06 5.47 0.67
CA GLY A 58 -19.13 6.00 1.52
C GLY A 58 -19.59 7.40 1.11
N ALA A 59 -19.73 8.28 2.10
CA ALA A 59 -20.07 9.70 1.93
C ALA A 59 -18.84 10.60 1.69
N SER A 60 -17.68 10.05 1.30
CA SER A 60 -16.49 10.87 1.04
C SER A 60 -16.73 11.90 -0.05
N HIS A 61 -16.20 13.11 0.16
CA HIS A 61 -16.19 14.18 -0.84
C HIS A 61 -15.16 13.94 -1.94
N TRP A 62 -14.15 13.10 -1.68
CA TRP A 62 -13.06 12.81 -2.62
C TRP A 62 -13.30 11.49 -3.35
N VAL A 63 -12.82 11.43 -4.59
CA VAL A 63 -12.68 10.17 -5.35
C VAL A 63 -11.21 9.75 -5.28
N SER A 64 -10.91 8.48 -5.03
CA SER A 64 -9.53 7.99 -5.06
C SER A 64 -8.94 8.13 -6.46
N ASN A 65 -7.61 8.17 -6.54
CA ASN A 65 -6.89 8.09 -7.82
C ASN A 65 -6.93 6.68 -8.46
N GLY A 66 -7.60 5.72 -7.82
CA GLY A 66 -7.80 4.36 -8.30
C GLY A 66 -6.54 3.50 -8.29
N ARG A 67 -5.52 3.83 -7.49
CA ARG A 67 -4.24 3.10 -7.42
C ARG A 67 -4.10 2.20 -6.18
N GLU A 68 -5.15 2.07 -5.39
CA GLU A 68 -5.17 1.28 -4.16
C GLU A 68 -5.14 -0.24 -4.38
N GLY A 69 -5.49 -0.74 -5.57
CA GLY A 69 -5.61 -2.17 -5.87
C GLY A 69 -6.92 -2.78 -5.36
N SER A 70 -7.32 -3.94 -5.91
CA SER A 70 -8.63 -4.55 -5.63
C SER A 70 -8.78 -5.02 -4.18
N THR A 71 -7.71 -5.49 -3.54
CA THR A 71 -7.75 -5.98 -2.15
C THR A 71 -8.06 -4.84 -1.19
N ILE A 72 -7.30 -3.74 -1.27
CA ILE A 72 -7.51 -2.57 -0.41
C ILE A 72 -8.87 -1.94 -0.72
N ARG A 73 -9.23 -1.80 -2.01
CA ARG A 73 -10.55 -1.30 -2.39
C ARG A 73 -11.69 -2.12 -1.81
N THR A 74 -11.57 -3.45 -1.84
CA THR A 74 -12.57 -4.37 -1.26
C THR A 74 -12.63 -4.22 0.26
N PHE A 75 -11.49 -4.14 0.93
CA PHE A 75 -11.41 -3.88 2.36
C PHE A 75 -12.09 -2.55 2.76
N LEU A 76 -11.78 -1.45 2.08
CA LEU A 76 -12.31 -0.13 2.43
C LEU A 76 -13.84 -0.07 2.26
N ASN A 77 -14.38 -0.69 1.21
CA ASN A 77 -15.84 -0.86 1.06
C ASN A 77 -16.44 -1.74 2.18
N TYR A 78 -15.73 -2.80 2.56
CA TYR A 78 -16.16 -3.66 3.67
C TYR A 78 -16.19 -2.90 5.00
N ALA A 79 -15.15 -2.11 5.29
CA ALA A 79 -15.07 -1.30 6.51
C ALA A 79 -16.17 -0.24 6.57
N GLU A 80 -16.50 0.40 5.44
CA GLU A 80 -17.66 1.29 5.34
C GLU A 80 -18.96 0.55 5.68
N ASN A 81 -19.19 -0.62 5.08
CA ASN A 81 -20.42 -1.39 5.30
C ASN A 81 -20.56 -1.84 6.76
N VAL A 82 -19.48 -2.33 7.37
CA VAL A 82 -19.45 -2.71 8.79
C VAL A 82 -19.74 -1.50 9.67
N HIS A 83 -19.11 -0.35 9.40
CA HIS A 83 -19.33 0.86 10.17
C HIS A 83 -20.77 1.37 10.04
N GLN A 84 -21.30 1.47 8.81
CA GLN A 84 -22.69 1.87 8.58
C GLN A 84 -23.69 0.94 9.28
N ARG A 85 -23.44 -0.37 9.24
CA ARG A 85 -24.27 -1.37 9.94
C ARG A 85 -24.24 -1.15 11.46
N ASP A 86 -23.06 -0.88 12.02
CA ASP A 86 -22.86 -0.78 13.46
C ASP A 86 -23.27 0.59 14.03
N THR A 87 -23.21 1.68 13.25
CA THR A 87 -23.41 3.06 13.74
C THR A 87 -24.51 3.86 13.03
N GLY A 88 -24.93 3.44 11.83
CA GLY A 88 -25.86 4.19 10.98
C GLY A 88 -25.25 5.38 10.25
N THR A 89 -23.93 5.64 10.37
CA THR A 89 -23.23 6.76 9.72
C THR A 89 -22.15 6.29 8.75
N SER A 90 -21.67 7.19 7.87
CA SER A 90 -20.56 6.87 6.95
C SER A 90 -19.19 7.11 7.60
N LEU A 91 -18.30 6.11 7.49
CA LEU A 91 -16.93 6.16 8.00
C LEU A 91 -16.07 7.16 7.23
N PHE A 92 -16.32 7.30 5.93
CA PHE A 92 -15.45 8.05 5.02
C PHE A 92 -15.85 9.53 4.82
N THR A 93 -16.75 10.06 5.65
CA THR A 93 -17.27 11.44 5.54
C THR A 93 -16.18 12.52 5.48
N ASN A 94 -15.07 12.35 6.20
CA ASN A 94 -13.93 13.29 6.21
C ASN A 94 -12.59 12.62 5.86
N VAL A 95 -12.65 11.61 5.00
CA VAL A 95 -11.50 10.79 4.62
C VAL A 95 -11.27 10.83 3.12
N GLN A 96 -10.03 11.06 2.70
CA GLN A 96 -9.59 10.89 1.31
C GLN A 96 -8.75 9.61 1.19
N VAL A 97 -8.90 8.88 0.08
CA VAL A 97 -8.07 7.71 -0.23
C VAL A 97 -7.14 8.05 -1.39
N VAL A 98 -5.84 7.81 -1.22
CA VAL A 98 -4.80 8.04 -2.22
C VAL A 98 -3.96 6.77 -2.36
N GLY A 99 -4.02 6.12 -3.52
CA GLY A 99 -3.12 5.01 -3.83
C GLY A 99 -1.75 5.51 -4.30
N ILE A 100 -0.68 4.81 -3.92
CA ILE A 100 0.65 5.07 -4.46
C ILE A 100 0.67 4.63 -5.92
N ASP A 101 0.98 5.55 -6.83
CA ASP A 101 0.97 5.29 -8.26
C ASP A 101 2.12 4.39 -8.72
N GLU A 102 2.02 3.93 -9.96
CA GLU A 102 2.98 3.02 -10.59
C GLU A 102 4.39 3.60 -10.78
N ARG A 103 4.53 4.94 -10.83
CA ARG A 103 5.82 5.60 -10.99
C ARG A 103 6.57 5.65 -9.66
N ALA A 104 5.84 5.86 -8.58
CA ALA A 104 6.36 5.84 -7.21
C ALA A 104 6.53 4.41 -6.68
N TYR A 105 5.67 3.48 -7.09
CA TYR A 105 5.69 2.10 -6.63
C TYR A 105 5.22 1.14 -7.74
N PRO A 106 6.14 0.41 -8.39
CA PRO A 106 5.81 -0.46 -9.52
C PRO A 106 4.94 -1.67 -9.15
N ALA A 107 5.03 -2.15 -7.90
CA ALA A 107 4.31 -3.33 -7.41
C ALA A 107 4.47 -4.56 -8.33
N ASN A 108 5.65 -4.78 -8.90
CA ASN A 108 5.86 -5.84 -9.88
C ASN A 108 5.95 -7.23 -9.21
N PHE A 109 5.33 -8.22 -9.86
CA PHE A 109 5.42 -9.64 -9.51
C PHE A 109 5.78 -10.44 -10.77
N PRO A 110 6.86 -11.24 -10.79
CA PRO A 110 7.01 -12.26 -11.82
C PRO A 110 6.02 -13.40 -11.56
N GLU A 111 5.00 -13.50 -12.42
CA GLU A 111 3.94 -14.51 -12.36
C GLU A 111 4.52 -15.92 -12.48
N GLN A 112 4.36 -16.75 -11.45
CA GLN A 112 4.59 -18.20 -11.51
C GLN A 112 3.78 -18.91 -10.41
N ASP A 113 3.14 -20.02 -10.79
CA ASP A 113 2.34 -20.83 -9.88
C ASP A 113 3.15 -21.35 -8.68
N PHE A 114 2.46 -21.51 -7.55
CA PHE A 114 2.94 -22.24 -6.39
C PHE A 114 2.34 -23.65 -6.41
N ARG A 115 3.16 -24.68 -6.22
CA ARG A 115 2.66 -26.05 -6.03
C ARG A 115 2.31 -26.23 -4.55
N GLN A 116 1.18 -26.87 -4.25
CA GLN A 116 0.86 -27.22 -2.88
C GLN A 116 1.77 -28.37 -2.41
N PRO A 117 2.53 -28.20 -1.32
CA PRO A 117 3.36 -29.26 -0.77
C PRO A 117 2.51 -30.32 -0.06
N THR A 118 2.93 -31.59 -0.11
CA THR A 118 2.20 -32.72 0.51
C THR A 118 2.82 -33.22 1.82
N ASN A 119 4.03 -32.77 2.18
CA ASN A 119 4.74 -33.17 3.40
C ASN A 119 5.72 -32.06 3.88
N VAL A 120 6.35 -32.25 5.06
CA VAL A 120 7.30 -31.28 5.65
C VAL A 120 8.45 -30.94 4.70
N SER A 121 9.06 -31.97 4.08
CA SER A 121 10.25 -31.80 3.25
C SER A 121 9.91 -31.03 1.99
N GLU A 122 8.76 -31.30 1.38
CA GLU A 122 8.23 -30.54 0.26
C GLU A 122 7.86 -29.11 0.65
N ALA A 123 7.23 -28.91 1.80
CA ALA A 123 6.88 -27.57 2.26
C ALA A 123 8.12 -26.71 2.53
N LEU A 124 9.15 -27.32 3.13
CA LEU A 124 10.43 -26.68 3.34
C LEU A 124 11.13 -26.40 2.00
N GLY A 125 11.12 -27.36 1.07
CA GLY A 125 11.68 -27.19 -0.28
C GLY A 125 10.99 -26.09 -1.08
N GLU A 126 9.65 -26.08 -1.16
CA GLU A 126 8.90 -25.01 -1.82
C GLU A 126 9.18 -23.65 -1.16
N PHE A 127 9.30 -23.62 0.17
CA PHE A 127 9.69 -22.41 0.87
C PHE A 127 11.09 -21.92 0.51
N THR A 128 12.10 -22.79 0.56
CA THR A 128 13.50 -22.42 0.29
C THR A 128 13.75 -22.13 -1.18
N ASP A 129 13.06 -22.83 -2.08
CA ASP A 129 13.38 -22.84 -3.50
C ASP A 129 12.49 -21.88 -4.30
N ARG A 130 11.30 -21.53 -3.78
CA ARG A 130 10.35 -20.64 -4.44
C ARG A 130 10.01 -19.41 -3.62
N VAL A 131 9.49 -19.59 -2.40
CA VAL A 131 8.97 -18.46 -1.58
C VAL A 131 10.10 -17.49 -1.22
N MET A 132 11.21 -17.99 -0.67
CA MET A 132 12.32 -17.16 -0.23
C MET A 132 13.04 -16.41 -1.37
N PRO A 133 13.36 -17.04 -2.52
CA PRO A 133 13.89 -16.33 -3.68
C PRO A 133 12.94 -15.24 -4.19
N ARG A 134 11.62 -15.50 -4.22
CA ARG A 134 10.60 -14.51 -4.61
C ARG A 134 10.55 -13.34 -3.62
N ALA A 135 10.55 -13.64 -2.33
CA ALA A 135 10.59 -12.63 -1.28
C ALA A 135 11.83 -11.73 -1.39
N LYS A 136 12.99 -12.30 -1.75
CA LYS A 136 14.22 -11.53 -2.02
C LYS A 136 14.10 -10.67 -3.28
N ALA A 137 13.46 -11.17 -4.34
CA ALA A 137 13.23 -10.38 -5.56
C ALA A 137 12.35 -9.15 -5.30
N PHE A 138 11.48 -9.19 -4.28
CA PHE A 138 10.70 -8.03 -3.85
C PHE A 138 11.55 -6.89 -3.29
N LEU A 139 12.69 -7.17 -2.67
CA LEU A 139 13.46 -6.17 -1.92
C LEU A 139 13.87 -4.96 -2.78
N ASN A 140 14.12 -5.17 -4.08
CA ASN A 140 14.40 -4.08 -5.01
C ASN A 140 13.17 -3.18 -5.23
N SER A 141 11.98 -3.77 -5.41
CA SER A 141 10.70 -3.03 -5.54
C SER A 141 10.34 -2.30 -4.24
N ILE A 142 10.69 -2.89 -3.09
CA ILE A 142 10.46 -2.30 -1.76
C ILE A 142 11.28 -1.02 -1.58
N THR A 143 12.55 -1.03 -2.01
CA THR A 143 13.44 0.12 -1.87
C THR A 143 12.93 1.32 -2.67
N VAL A 144 12.53 1.11 -3.93
CA VAL A 144 11.91 2.16 -4.76
C VAL A 144 10.59 2.61 -4.16
N GLY A 145 9.75 1.66 -3.75
CA GLY A 145 8.45 1.94 -3.16
C GLY A 145 8.53 2.80 -1.90
N ARG A 146 9.53 2.60 -1.03
CA ARG A 146 9.71 3.40 0.19
C ARG A 146 9.92 4.88 -0.11
N VAL A 147 10.85 5.17 -1.02
CA VAL A 147 11.11 6.55 -1.47
C VAL A 147 9.88 7.12 -2.17
N GLY A 148 9.21 6.30 -2.99
CA GLY A 148 7.98 6.67 -3.69
C GLY A 148 6.83 7.01 -2.75
N ALA A 149 6.59 6.21 -1.71
CA ALA A 149 5.52 6.43 -0.74
C ALA A 149 5.65 7.79 -0.05
N GLU A 150 6.86 8.14 0.39
CA GLU A 150 7.10 9.47 0.96
C GLU A 150 6.94 10.59 -0.06
N ALA A 151 7.36 10.36 -1.32
CA ALA A 151 7.18 11.33 -2.39
C ALA A 151 5.70 11.56 -2.70
N THR A 152 4.86 10.52 -2.64
CA THR A 152 3.40 10.61 -2.80
C THR A 152 2.78 11.49 -1.72
N VAL A 153 3.15 11.31 -0.44
CA VAL A 153 2.69 12.18 0.66
C VAL A 153 3.05 13.64 0.40
N ARG A 154 4.33 13.92 0.09
CA ARG A 154 4.78 15.29 -0.18
C ARG A 154 4.08 15.92 -1.38
N ALA A 155 3.90 15.16 -2.46
CA ALA A 155 3.23 15.64 -3.66
C ALA A 155 1.75 15.93 -3.40
N HIS A 156 1.08 15.07 -2.62
CA HIS A 156 -0.32 15.28 -2.24
C HIS A 156 -0.49 16.52 -1.35
N ASP A 157 0.33 16.66 -0.31
CA ASP A 157 0.31 17.84 0.57
C ASP A 157 0.57 19.13 -0.23
N ALA A 158 1.58 19.12 -1.11
CA ALA A 158 1.92 20.27 -1.93
C ALA A 158 0.82 20.63 -2.94
N ALA A 159 0.17 19.63 -3.53
CA ALA A 159 -0.90 19.85 -4.50
C ALA A 159 -2.19 20.36 -3.86
N THR A 160 -2.48 19.94 -2.63
CA THR A 160 -3.74 20.27 -1.93
C THR A 160 -3.63 21.43 -0.96
N GLY A 161 -2.42 21.71 -0.45
CA GLY A 161 -2.20 22.63 0.66
C GLY A 161 -2.67 22.09 2.01
N CYS A 162 -3.09 20.83 2.09
CA CYS A 162 -3.66 20.24 3.29
C CYS A 162 -2.59 19.72 4.26
N ASN A 163 -2.87 19.81 5.56
CA ASN A 163 -2.05 19.22 6.62
C ASN A 163 -2.81 18.12 7.36
N SER A 164 -3.27 17.12 6.60
CA SER A 164 -4.04 15.99 7.11
C SER A 164 -3.18 15.02 7.92
N LYS A 165 -3.82 14.20 8.76
CA LYS A 165 -3.21 12.98 9.30
C LYS A 165 -3.24 11.88 8.24
N TYR A 166 -2.34 10.91 8.35
CA TYR A 166 -2.19 9.81 7.41
C TYR A 166 -2.47 8.46 8.09
N LEU A 167 -3.36 7.69 7.48
CA LEU A 167 -3.63 6.29 7.82
C LEU A 167 -3.02 5.42 6.74
N LEU A 168 -2.01 4.63 7.10
CA LEU A 168 -1.29 3.80 6.14
C LEU A 168 -2.02 2.48 5.95
N VAL A 169 -2.31 2.07 4.71
CA VAL A 169 -2.93 0.77 4.41
C VAL A 169 -2.09 0.05 3.37
N GLY A 170 -1.52 -1.09 3.75
CA GLY A 170 -0.65 -1.86 2.87
C GLY A 170 -1.08 -3.32 2.76
N PHE A 171 -1.02 -3.87 1.56
CA PHE A 171 -1.28 -5.29 1.31
C PHE A 171 -0.06 -5.97 0.73
N SER A 172 0.32 -7.15 1.26
CA SER A 172 1.43 -7.95 0.77
C SER A 172 2.74 -7.14 0.67
N GLN A 173 3.35 -7.05 -0.51
CA GLN A 173 4.51 -6.18 -0.74
C GLN A 173 4.25 -4.71 -0.37
N GLY A 174 3.04 -4.19 -0.55
CA GLY A 174 2.70 -2.82 -0.17
C GLY A 174 2.81 -2.54 1.33
N ALA A 175 2.53 -3.54 2.18
CA ALA A 175 2.72 -3.42 3.63
C ALA A 175 4.18 -3.19 4.03
N THR A 176 5.12 -3.75 3.25
CA THR A 176 6.56 -3.61 3.47
C THR A 176 7.14 -2.28 2.97
N VAL A 177 6.45 -1.65 2.02
CA VAL A 177 6.84 -0.41 1.36
C VAL A 177 6.59 0.80 2.27
N ILE A 178 5.50 0.79 3.03
CA ILE A 178 5.07 1.94 3.83
C ILE A 178 5.50 1.88 5.30
N THR A 179 6.27 0.86 5.69
CA THR A 179 6.72 0.68 7.08
C THR A 179 7.64 1.82 7.57
N ASP A 180 8.58 2.28 6.73
CA ASP A 180 9.50 3.37 7.12
C ASP A 180 8.76 4.72 7.21
N LEU A 181 7.77 4.91 6.33
CA LEU A 181 6.89 6.08 6.32
C LEU A 181 6.03 6.15 7.60
N GLU A 182 5.62 5.02 8.16
CA GLU A 182 4.90 4.98 9.45
C GLU A 182 5.71 5.68 10.55
N LYS A 183 6.98 5.30 10.71
CA LYS A 183 7.87 5.88 11.72
C LYS A 183 8.06 7.38 11.51
N LYS A 184 8.23 7.80 10.26
CA LYS A 184 8.39 9.21 9.89
C LYS A 184 7.15 10.03 10.24
N LEU A 185 5.97 9.60 9.79
CA LEU A 185 4.71 10.29 10.07
C LEU A 185 4.40 10.32 11.57
N ALA A 186 4.73 9.26 12.32
CA ALA A 186 4.58 9.26 13.77
C ALA A 186 5.46 10.32 14.43
N GLY A 187 6.73 10.43 14.03
CA GLY A 187 7.66 11.44 14.53
C GLY A 187 7.25 12.87 14.19
N GLU A 188 6.56 13.07 13.07
CA GLU A 188 5.97 14.35 12.66
C GLU A 188 4.61 14.63 13.34
N GLY A 189 4.10 13.68 14.14
CA GLY A 189 2.77 13.74 14.73
C GLY A 189 1.65 13.65 13.70
N ARG A 190 1.93 13.21 12.47
CA ARG A 190 0.99 13.14 11.33
C ARG A 190 0.41 11.74 11.11
N LEU A 191 0.80 10.73 11.88
CA LEU A 191 0.25 9.37 11.76
C LEU A 191 -1.10 9.23 12.49
N ALA A 192 -2.16 8.90 11.75
CA ALA A 192 -3.44 8.46 12.28
C ALA A 192 -3.36 7.00 12.75
N GLY A 193 -2.68 6.14 11.97
CA GLY A 193 -2.41 4.75 12.29
C GLY A 193 -1.89 3.98 11.07
N ALA A 194 -1.78 2.66 11.20
CA ALA A 194 -1.41 1.77 10.12
C ALA A 194 -2.18 0.45 10.14
N LEU A 195 -2.58 -0.05 8.97
CA LEU A 195 -3.11 -1.38 8.75
C LEU A 195 -2.24 -2.10 7.71
N TYR A 196 -1.68 -3.22 8.11
CA TYR A 196 -0.90 -4.11 7.27
C TYR A 196 -1.64 -5.43 7.10
N MET A 197 -1.86 -5.83 5.86
CA MET A 197 -2.57 -7.06 5.50
C MET A 197 -1.61 -7.99 4.76
N GLY A 198 -1.45 -9.22 5.23
CA GLY A 198 -0.61 -10.20 4.56
C GLY A 198 0.87 -9.80 4.47
N SER A 199 1.37 -9.06 5.47
CA SER A 199 2.73 -8.50 5.40
C SER A 199 3.81 -9.59 5.48
N PRO A 200 4.74 -9.67 4.53
CA PRO A 200 5.93 -10.48 4.66
C PRO A 200 6.82 -10.13 5.88
N TYR A 201 6.66 -8.94 6.46
CA TYR A 201 7.44 -8.44 7.59
C TYR A 201 6.79 -8.71 8.96
N THR A 202 5.60 -9.32 9.00
CA THR A 202 4.91 -9.67 10.25
C THR A 202 5.82 -10.50 11.16
N SER A 203 5.87 -10.20 12.47
CA SER A 203 6.62 -11.00 13.44
C SER A 203 5.68 -11.67 14.45
N ALA A 204 5.96 -12.92 14.84
CA ALA A 204 5.26 -13.64 15.91
C ALA A 204 5.19 -12.89 17.25
N ALA A 205 6.12 -11.97 17.49
CA ALA A 205 6.17 -11.17 18.71
C ALA A 205 5.47 -9.79 18.59
N ASP A 206 4.87 -9.46 17.44
CA ASP A 206 4.18 -8.19 17.27
C ASP A 206 2.82 -8.20 18.03
N PRO A 207 2.64 -7.35 19.05
CA PRO A 207 1.41 -7.33 19.86
C PRO A 207 0.20 -6.77 19.10
N HIS A 208 0.41 -6.13 17.95
CA HIS A 208 -0.64 -5.58 17.10
C HIS A 208 -1.17 -6.61 16.09
N ARG A 209 -0.71 -7.86 16.19
CA ARG A 209 -1.19 -8.94 15.33
C ARG A 209 -2.60 -9.35 15.66
N VAL A 210 -3.39 -9.46 14.59
CA VAL A 210 -4.79 -9.83 14.66
C VAL A 210 -5.12 -10.82 13.54
N GLY A 211 -6.22 -11.54 13.71
CA GLY A 211 -6.70 -12.55 12.77
C GLY A 211 -6.36 -13.98 13.19
N SER A 212 -6.56 -14.90 12.28
CA SER A 212 -6.39 -16.35 12.46
C SER A 212 -4.99 -16.86 12.10
N GLY A 213 -4.22 -16.11 11.32
CA GLY A 213 -2.83 -16.42 10.97
C GLY A 213 -1.84 -15.93 12.02
N LEU A 214 -1.78 -16.60 13.18
CA LEU A 214 -1.01 -16.16 14.36
C LEU A 214 0.06 -17.16 14.84
N SER A 215 0.59 -17.99 13.95
CA SER A 215 1.37 -19.18 14.33
C SER A 215 2.83 -19.21 13.92
N GLY A 216 3.31 -18.19 13.24
CA GLY A 216 4.66 -18.09 12.69
C GLY A 216 5.03 -16.65 12.36
N ASP A 217 6.25 -16.47 11.86
CA ASP A 217 6.74 -15.21 11.33
C ASP A 217 6.37 -15.09 9.84
N GLY A 218 6.30 -13.86 9.34
CA GLY A 218 6.32 -13.59 7.91
C GLY A 218 7.68 -13.95 7.29
N VAL A 219 7.68 -14.24 6.00
CA VAL A 219 8.85 -14.80 5.29
C VAL A 219 10.05 -13.85 5.22
N LEU A 220 9.81 -12.56 5.43
CA LEU A 220 10.81 -11.50 5.52
C LEU A 220 10.94 -10.91 6.94
N ALA A 221 10.31 -11.49 7.96
CA ALA A 221 10.34 -10.95 9.33
C ALA A 221 11.77 -10.76 9.89
N LYS A 222 12.72 -11.57 9.40
CA LYS A 222 14.12 -11.60 9.85
C LYS A 222 15.09 -10.90 8.89
N THR A 223 14.63 -10.30 7.80
CA THR A 223 15.54 -9.63 6.86
C THR A 223 16.01 -8.26 7.39
N PRO A 224 17.28 -7.87 7.11
CA PRO A 224 17.75 -6.51 7.38
C PRO A 224 16.86 -5.46 6.70
N GLY A 225 16.61 -4.33 7.37
CA GLY A 225 15.70 -3.30 6.86
C GLY A 225 14.22 -3.55 7.13
N ASN A 226 13.87 -4.62 7.88
CA ASN A 226 12.56 -4.75 8.50
C ASN A 226 12.42 -3.74 9.66
N GLY A 227 12.04 -2.51 9.31
CA GLY A 227 11.76 -1.44 10.26
C GLY A 227 10.56 -1.71 11.17
N SER A 228 9.74 -2.75 10.92
CA SER A 228 8.52 -3.05 11.70
C SER A 228 8.82 -3.43 13.14
N ARG A 229 10.05 -3.88 13.44
CA ARG A 229 10.53 -4.14 14.80
C ARG A 229 10.69 -2.88 15.64
N ILE A 230 10.74 -1.71 15.02
CA ILE A 230 10.77 -0.41 15.69
C ILE A 230 9.35 0.15 15.67
N ARG A 231 8.62 -0.09 16.76
CA ARG A 231 7.26 0.43 16.99
C ARG A 231 7.28 1.96 16.85
N SER A 232 6.39 2.52 16.02
CA SER A 232 6.22 3.97 15.95
C SER A 232 5.32 4.46 17.09
N ASN A 233 4.22 3.74 17.34
CA ASN A 233 3.28 3.86 18.46
C ASN A 233 2.33 2.63 18.46
N ASP A 234 1.34 2.61 19.36
CA ASP A 234 0.38 1.51 19.48
C ASP A 234 -0.79 1.56 18.46
N ARG A 235 -0.74 2.44 17.45
CA ARG A 235 -1.82 2.65 16.45
C ARG A 235 -1.58 1.83 15.18
N ARG A 236 -1.29 0.54 15.35
CA ARG A 236 -1.03 -0.40 14.26
C ARG A 236 -1.99 -1.59 14.35
N ILE A 237 -2.37 -2.10 13.19
CA ILE A 237 -3.07 -3.38 13.01
C ILE A 237 -2.23 -4.21 12.02
N GLU A 238 -1.77 -5.37 12.47
CA GLU A 238 -1.01 -6.33 11.66
C GLU A 238 -1.90 -7.56 11.41
N TYR A 239 -2.68 -7.51 10.32
CA TYR A 239 -3.69 -8.51 10.00
C TYR A 239 -3.14 -9.62 9.11
N CYS A 240 -3.21 -10.85 9.62
CA CYS A 240 -2.83 -12.04 8.88
C CYS A 240 -3.94 -13.10 8.98
N VAL A 241 -4.38 -13.63 7.82
CA VAL A 241 -5.37 -14.71 7.78
C VAL A 241 -4.70 -16.07 7.85
N GLN A 242 -5.38 -17.07 8.40
CA GLN A 242 -4.87 -18.43 8.43
C GLN A 242 -4.54 -18.93 7.02
N GLY A 243 -3.37 -19.59 6.91
CA GLY A 243 -2.89 -20.16 5.67
C GLY A 243 -2.29 -19.16 4.68
N ASP A 244 -2.13 -17.90 5.07
CA ASP A 244 -1.28 -16.97 4.36
C ASP A 244 0.20 -17.24 4.67
N VAL A 245 0.86 -17.91 3.73
CA VAL A 245 2.28 -18.28 3.83
C VAL A 245 3.23 -17.08 3.83
N TRP A 246 2.78 -15.87 3.48
CA TRP A 246 3.64 -14.69 3.44
C TRP A 246 3.79 -14.05 4.81
N CYS A 247 2.71 -13.97 5.59
CA CYS A 247 2.70 -13.38 6.93
C CYS A 247 2.72 -14.40 8.08
N ASP A 248 2.42 -15.68 7.81
CA ASP A 248 2.37 -16.73 8.83
C ASP A 248 3.01 -18.05 8.37
N PHE A 249 4.28 -18.01 7.94
CA PHE A 249 4.95 -19.23 7.51
C PHE A 249 5.31 -20.14 8.70
N ASN A 250 4.71 -21.33 8.73
CA ASN A 250 5.03 -22.38 9.70
C ASN A 250 5.13 -23.76 9.01
N ALA A 251 6.34 -24.18 8.66
CA ALA A 251 6.60 -25.46 7.98
C ALA A 251 6.09 -26.68 8.76
N VAL A 252 6.04 -26.63 10.10
CA VAL A 252 5.55 -27.71 10.96
C VAL A 252 4.03 -27.85 10.85
N LYS A 253 3.29 -26.75 10.72
CA LYS A 253 1.84 -26.81 10.52
C LYS A 253 1.46 -27.30 9.13
N VAL A 254 2.18 -26.83 8.10
CA VAL A 254 1.99 -27.30 6.72
C VAL A 254 2.22 -28.81 6.65
N ALA A 255 3.29 -29.30 7.28
CA ALA A 255 3.61 -30.71 7.39
C ALA A 255 2.54 -31.59 8.06
N LYS A 256 1.85 -31.05 9.07
CA LYS A 256 0.84 -31.78 9.84
C LYS A 256 -0.55 -31.71 9.20
N GLY A 257 -0.70 -31.04 8.05
CA GLY A 257 -2.00 -30.80 7.44
C GLY A 257 -2.88 -29.85 8.25
N GLU A 258 -2.31 -29.08 9.19
CA GLU A 258 -3.02 -28.12 10.05
C GLU A 258 -3.30 -26.79 9.34
N VAL A 259 -2.93 -26.69 8.06
CA VAL A 259 -3.25 -25.56 7.18
C VAL A 259 -4.32 -26.02 6.21
N GLU A 260 -5.59 -25.79 6.56
CA GLU A 260 -6.74 -26.20 5.75
C GLU A 260 -6.81 -25.47 4.39
N ASN A 261 -6.15 -24.31 4.25
CA ASN A 261 -6.11 -23.55 3.01
C ASN A 261 -4.79 -22.76 2.85
N PRO A 262 -3.81 -23.24 2.06
CA PRO A 262 -2.52 -22.54 1.87
C PRO A 262 -2.61 -21.33 0.94
N TRP A 263 -3.81 -20.86 0.59
CA TRP A 263 -4.06 -19.72 -0.29
C TRP A 263 -4.72 -18.53 0.41
N GLY A 264 -4.61 -18.45 1.74
CA GLY A 264 -5.15 -17.34 2.53
C GLY A 264 -4.72 -15.97 2.00
N HIS A 265 -3.52 -15.88 1.40
CA HIS A 265 -2.99 -14.63 0.86
C HIS A 265 -3.90 -13.92 -0.15
N ASN A 266 -4.65 -14.67 -0.96
CA ASN A 266 -5.55 -14.11 -1.97
C ASN A 266 -7.01 -14.00 -1.48
N GLN A 267 -7.26 -14.23 -0.18
CA GLN A 267 -8.60 -14.29 0.39
C GLN A 267 -8.95 -13.15 1.33
N TYR A 268 -8.11 -12.12 1.41
CA TYR A 268 -8.41 -10.90 2.18
C TYR A 268 -9.66 -10.22 1.60
N PHE A 269 -10.75 -10.30 2.34
CA PHE A 269 -12.04 -9.64 2.06
C PHE A 269 -12.77 -10.07 0.77
N ILE A 270 -12.28 -11.07 0.04
CA ILE A 270 -12.93 -11.64 -1.16
C ILE A 270 -13.87 -12.79 -0.77
N GLY A 271 -15.10 -12.77 -1.30
CA GLY A 271 -16.09 -13.85 -1.17
C GLY A 271 -16.46 -14.19 0.29
N ASN A 272 -16.92 -15.44 0.49
CA ASN A 272 -17.07 -16.04 1.81
C ASN A 272 -15.70 -16.52 2.29
N THR A 273 -14.91 -15.61 2.85
CA THR A 273 -13.69 -16.01 3.56
C THR A 273 -14.05 -17.02 4.67
N PRO A 274 -13.16 -17.97 5.02
CA PRO A 274 -13.42 -18.87 6.14
C PRO A 274 -13.44 -18.16 7.52
N PHE A 275 -13.03 -16.89 7.58
CA PHE A 275 -12.78 -16.16 8.84
C PHE A 275 -13.63 -14.88 8.97
N PRO A 276 -14.97 -14.99 9.05
CA PRO A 276 -15.85 -13.81 9.12
C PRO A 276 -15.63 -12.95 10.38
N GLY A 277 -15.25 -13.57 11.51
CA GLY A 277 -14.96 -12.85 12.76
C GLY A 277 -13.76 -11.91 12.66
N ASP A 278 -12.69 -12.34 11.96
CA ASP A 278 -11.48 -11.55 11.78
C ASP A 278 -11.77 -10.26 11.00
N ARG A 279 -12.58 -10.36 9.94
CA ARG A 279 -12.90 -9.22 9.05
C ARG A 279 -13.63 -8.09 9.77
N ASP A 280 -14.66 -8.43 10.54
CA ASP A 280 -15.46 -7.45 11.26
C ASP A 280 -14.64 -6.78 12.37
N PHE A 281 -13.81 -7.55 13.06
CA PHE A 281 -12.90 -7.02 14.06
C PHE A 281 -11.91 -6.02 13.43
N VAL A 282 -11.20 -6.41 12.36
CA VAL A 282 -10.25 -5.54 11.67
C VAL A 282 -10.91 -4.28 11.11
N ALA A 283 -12.12 -4.40 10.56
CA ALA A 283 -12.89 -3.25 10.08
C ALA A 283 -13.23 -2.25 11.19
N ARG A 284 -13.61 -2.74 12.38
CA ARG A 284 -13.91 -1.90 13.54
C ARG A 284 -12.65 -1.22 14.10
N GLU A 285 -11.56 -1.96 14.23
CA GLU A 285 -10.27 -1.40 14.67
C GLU A 285 -9.80 -0.31 13.70
N PHE A 286 -9.91 -0.55 12.39
CA PHE A 286 -9.60 0.44 11.36
C PHE A 286 -10.49 1.70 11.48
N ALA A 287 -11.79 1.53 11.73
CA ALA A 287 -12.68 2.66 12.00
C ALA A 287 -12.27 3.44 13.25
N GLY A 288 -11.83 2.74 14.30
CA GLY A 288 -11.26 3.35 15.51
C GLY A 288 -10.04 4.25 15.22
N LEU A 289 -9.15 3.81 14.33
CA LEU A 289 -8.00 4.63 13.89
C LEU A 289 -8.46 5.93 13.21
N ILE A 290 -9.48 5.88 12.36
CA ILE A 290 -10.06 7.06 11.70
C ILE A 290 -10.66 8.01 12.73
N HIS A 291 -11.51 7.52 13.64
CA HIS A 291 -12.16 8.37 14.64
C HIS A 291 -11.17 9.01 15.62
N SER A 292 -10.08 8.31 15.95
CA SER A 292 -9.05 8.84 16.87
C SER A 292 -8.18 9.96 16.27
N ALA A 293 -8.29 10.20 14.97
CA ALA A 293 -7.46 11.13 14.22
C ALA A 293 -8.18 12.42 13.81
N GLY A 294 -9.52 12.45 13.87
CA GLY A 294 -10.36 13.62 13.63
C GLY A 294 -10.84 14.25 14.94
#